data_AF-A0A1E5VTP4-F1
#
_entry.id   AF-A0A1E5VTP4-F1
#
_cell.length_a   1.000
_cell.length_b   1.000
_cell.length_c   1.000
_cell.angle_alpha   90.00
_cell.angle_beta   90.00
_cell.angle_gamma   90.00
#
_symmetry.space_group_name_H-M   'P 1'
#
loop_
_entity.id
_entity.type
_entity.pdbx_description
1 polymer ?
#
loop_
_entity_poly.entity_id
_entity_poly.type
_entity_poly.pdbx_seq_one_letter_code
_entity_poly.pdbx_strand_id
1 'polypeptide(L)'
;MAAGPVDRAAGRPLRRAEPCSGAHVLEFLRYLDQFGKTKVHTAACPFFGHPNPPAPCPCPLRQAWGSLDALVGRLRAAFEENGGRPESNPFAARAVRLYLREVREHQARARGVSYEKKKRKKPQPAPDHASGGSSGGHPPPPPPQPPAGAAC
;
A
#
# COMPACT_ATOMS: atom_id res chain seq x y z
N MET A 1 -31.69 -49.98 12.07
CA MET A 1 -31.20 -48.77 11.38
C MET A 1 -29.75 -48.56 11.78
N ALA A 2 -28.81 -48.88 10.90
CA ALA A 2 -27.37 -48.82 11.18
C ALA A 2 -26.80 -47.48 10.69
N ALA A 3 -26.19 -46.72 11.59
CA ALA A 3 -25.39 -45.55 11.25
C ALA A 3 -23.95 -46.03 11.00
N GLY A 4 -23.50 -45.96 9.74
CA GLY A 4 -22.11 -46.24 9.37
C GLY A 4 -21.22 -44.99 9.57
N PRO A 5 -19.99 -45.12 10.08
CA PRO A 5 -19.02 -44.03 10.09
C PRO A 5 -18.43 -43.85 8.68
N VAL A 6 -18.67 -42.70 8.06
CA VAL A 6 -17.98 -42.31 6.82
C VAL A 6 -16.61 -41.75 7.16
N ASP A 7 -15.62 -42.41 6.56
CA ASP A 7 -14.18 -42.24 6.69
C ASP A 7 -13.71 -40.78 6.66
N ARG A 8 -12.88 -40.39 7.63
CA ARG A 8 -12.12 -39.13 7.62
C ARG A 8 -11.23 -39.14 6.38
N ALA A 9 -11.63 -38.39 5.35
CA ALA A 9 -10.82 -38.09 4.18
C ALA A 9 -9.38 -37.77 4.60
N ALA A 10 -8.48 -38.72 4.32
CA ALA A 10 -7.05 -38.54 4.45
C ALA A 10 -6.63 -37.41 3.50
N GLY A 11 -6.47 -36.21 4.05
CA GLY A 11 -5.91 -35.08 3.33
C GLY A 11 -4.59 -35.51 2.71
N ARG A 12 -4.46 -35.30 1.39
CA ARG A 12 -3.20 -35.48 0.66
C ARG A 12 -2.09 -34.83 1.50
N PRO A 13 -1.02 -35.57 1.90
CA PRO A 13 0.06 -34.95 2.62
C PRO A 13 0.59 -33.80 1.75
N LEU A 14 0.59 -32.58 2.30
CA LEU A 14 1.24 -31.46 1.64
C LEU A 14 2.66 -31.93 1.33
N ARG A 15 2.99 -31.95 0.03
CA ARG A 15 4.35 -32.21 -0.44
C ARG A 15 5.27 -31.34 0.40
N ARG A 16 6.26 -31.93 1.07
CA ARG A 16 7.30 -31.17 1.77
C ARG A 16 7.85 -30.16 0.76
N ALA A 17 7.52 -28.89 0.96
CA ALA A 17 8.12 -27.83 0.18
C ALA A 17 9.61 -27.87 0.50
N GLU A 18 10.46 -27.91 -0.52
CA GLU A 18 11.87 -27.52 -0.40
C GLU A 18 11.91 -26.25 0.47
N PRO A 19 12.83 -26.12 1.45
CA PRO A 19 12.82 -25.03 2.40
C PRO A 19 12.83 -23.70 1.64
N CYS A 20 11.64 -23.08 1.55
CA CYS A 20 11.43 -21.89 0.79
C CYS A 20 12.17 -20.76 1.51
N SER A 21 13.38 -20.44 1.04
CA SER A 21 14.18 -19.36 1.61
C SER A 21 13.61 -18.01 1.20
N GLY A 22 13.99 -16.95 1.93
CA GLY A 22 13.62 -15.58 1.57
C GLY A 22 14.08 -15.16 0.16
N ALA A 23 15.07 -15.85 -0.42
CA ALA A 23 15.52 -15.61 -1.79
C ALA A 23 14.48 -16.08 -2.83
N HIS A 24 13.91 -17.28 -2.64
CA HIS A 24 12.84 -17.77 -3.51
C HIS A 24 11.59 -16.88 -3.45
N VAL A 25 11.24 -16.41 -2.25
CA VAL A 25 10.14 -15.44 -2.08
C VAL A 25 10.43 -14.16 -2.85
N LEU A 26 11.65 -13.62 -2.75
CA LEU A 26 12.03 -12.40 -3.44
C LEU A 26 11.97 -12.56 -4.98
N GLU A 27 12.46 -13.67 -5.51
CA GLU A 27 12.39 -13.98 -6.94
C GLU A 27 10.94 -14.07 -7.42
N PHE A 28 10.08 -14.76 -6.66
CA PHE A 28 8.65 -14.82 -6.95
C PHE A 28 8.00 -13.44 -6.95
N LEU A 29 8.33 -12.56 -6.00
CA LEU A 29 7.80 -11.20 -5.97
C LEU A 29 8.29 -10.34 -7.14
N ARG A 30 9.52 -10.53 -7.61
CA ARG A 30 10.05 -9.86 -8.81
C ARG A 30 9.37 -10.33 -10.08
N TYR A 31 9.06 -11.62 -10.16
CA TYR A 31 8.27 -12.18 -11.24
C TYR A 31 6.85 -11.61 -11.24
N LEU A 32 6.16 -11.62 -10.09
CA LEU A 32 4.81 -11.06 -9.96
C LEU A 32 4.74 -9.56 -10.30
N ASP A 33 5.79 -8.80 -9.99
CA ASP A 33 5.82 -7.36 -10.27
C ASP A 33 5.77 -7.04 -11.77
N GLN A 34 6.09 -7.99 -12.65
CA GLN A 34 6.03 -7.81 -14.11
C GLN A 34 4.58 -7.81 -14.62
N PHE A 35 3.66 -8.42 -13.87
CA PHE A 35 2.27 -8.64 -14.29
C PHE A 35 1.34 -7.76 -13.46
N GLY A 36 1.23 -6.50 -13.85
CA GLY A 36 0.30 -5.57 -13.21
C GLY A 36 -0.43 -4.66 -14.18
N LYS A 37 -1.29 -3.83 -13.61
CA LYS A 37 -2.13 -2.88 -14.35
C LYS A 37 -1.63 -1.44 -14.22
N THR A 38 -0.62 -1.19 -13.39
CA THR A 38 -0.14 0.17 -13.15
C THR A 38 0.99 0.51 -14.10
N LYS A 39 0.90 1.63 -14.81
CA LYS A 39 2.05 2.23 -15.50
C LYS A 39 3.07 2.75 -14.49
N VAL A 40 4.32 2.28 -14.58
CA VAL A 40 5.44 2.77 -13.75
C VAL A 40 6.50 3.36 -14.66
N HIS A 41 6.67 4.68 -14.57
CA HIS A 41 7.61 5.41 -15.42
C HIS A 41 9.06 5.11 -15.03
N THR A 42 9.91 4.81 -16.02
CA THR A 42 11.36 4.70 -15.82
C THR A 42 11.97 6.09 -15.61
N ALA A 43 13.13 6.19 -14.98
CA ALA A 43 13.77 7.49 -14.71
C ALA A 43 14.10 8.29 -15.99
N ALA A 44 14.25 7.61 -17.13
CA ALA A 44 14.47 8.24 -18.44
C ALA A 44 13.17 8.67 -19.14
N CYS A 45 12.00 8.33 -18.59
CA CYS A 45 10.72 8.68 -19.19
C CYS A 45 10.43 10.18 -18.99
N PRO A 46 9.99 10.92 -20.03
CA PRO A 46 9.61 12.33 -19.90
C PRO A 46 8.51 12.60 -18.86
N PHE A 47 7.67 11.58 -18.61
CA PHE A 47 6.57 11.64 -17.65
C PHE A 47 6.97 11.20 -16.22
N PHE A 48 8.25 10.90 -15.96
CA PHE A 48 8.68 10.51 -14.62
C PHE A 48 8.40 11.63 -13.62
N GLY A 49 7.67 11.31 -12.55
CA GLY A 49 7.29 12.32 -11.56
C GLY A 49 6.02 13.09 -11.90
N HIS A 50 5.30 12.74 -12.98
CA HIS A 50 4.09 13.42 -13.38
C HIS A 50 2.83 12.60 -12.99
N PRO A 51 1.95 13.10 -12.10
CA PRO A 51 0.82 12.32 -11.60
C PRO A 51 -0.29 12.12 -12.65
N ASN A 52 -0.42 13.03 -13.61
CA ASN A 52 -1.39 12.95 -14.70
C ASN A 52 -0.72 13.22 -16.06
N PRO A 53 -0.04 12.22 -16.65
CA PRO A 53 0.71 12.42 -17.88
C PRO A 53 -0.23 12.77 -19.06
N PRO A 54 0.09 13.79 -19.87
CA PRO A 54 -0.77 14.26 -20.97
C PRO A 54 -0.79 13.32 -22.18
N ALA A 55 0.11 12.33 -22.25
CA ALA A 55 0.20 11.37 -23.34
C ALA A 55 0.66 9.98 -22.85
N PRO A 56 0.34 8.90 -23.57
CA PRO A 56 0.81 7.55 -23.22
C PRO A 56 2.32 7.40 -23.42
N CYS A 57 2.93 6.42 -22.74
CA CYS A 57 4.36 6.12 -22.85
C CYS A 57 4.64 4.62 -22.90
N PRO A 58 5.81 4.22 -23.44
CA PRO A 58 6.19 2.81 -23.57
C PRO A 58 6.64 2.17 -22.26
N CYS A 59 6.53 2.86 -21.13
CA CYS A 59 6.95 2.30 -19.84
C CYS A 59 6.16 1.02 -19.49
N PRO A 60 6.80 0.07 -18.80
CA PRO A 60 6.17 -1.19 -18.45
C PRO A 60 4.99 -0.99 -17.50
N LEU A 61 4.05 -1.94 -17.57
CA LEU A 61 3.07 -2.11 -16.51
C LEU A 61 3.67 -2.97 -15.41
N ARG A 62 3.42 -2.59 -14.17
CA ARG A 62 3.90 -3.31 -12.98
C ARG A 62 2.80 -3.46 -11.94
N GLN A 63 3.00 -4.40 -11.03
CA GLN A 63 2.09 -4.62 -9.92
C GLN A 63 2.07 -3.39 -9.02
N ALA A 64 0.90 -3.04 -8.48
CA ALA A 64 0.86 -1.97 -7.49
C ALA A 64 1.60 -2.42 -6.22
N TRP A 65 2.45 -1.55 -5.66
CA TRP A 65 3.18 -1.85 -4.42
C TRP A 65 2.26 -2.42 -3.32
N GLY A 66 1.09 -1.80 -3.12
CA GLY A 66 0.12 -2.24 -2.09
C GLY A 66 -0.41 -3.66 -2.32
N SER A 67 -0.50 -4.13 -3.57
CA SER A 67 -0.92 -5.49 -3.87
C SER A 67 0.16 -6.52 -3.53
N LEU A 68 1.43 -6.19 -3.76
CA LEU A 68 2.56 -7.04 -3.33
C LEU A 68 2.66 -7.10 -1.80
N ASP A 69 2.55 -5.95 -1.14
CA ASP A 69 2.61 -5.86 0.33
C ASP A 69 1.46 -6.64 0.98
N ALA A 70 0.24 -6.49 0.48
CA ALA A 70 -0.92 -7.24 0.96
C ALA A 70 -0.77 -8.76 0.76
N LEU A 71 -0.17 -9.20 -0.36
CA LEU A 71 0.12 -10.62 -0.58
C LEU A 71 1.12 -11.14 0.45
N VAL A 72 2.22 -10.43 0.67
CA VAL A 72 3.25 -10.80 1.66
C VAL A 72 2.65 -10.83 3.07
N GLY A 73 1.80 -9.87 3.42
CA GLY A 73 1.09 -9.85 4.70
C GLY A 73 0.23 -11.09 4.92
N ARG A 74 -0.58 -11.48 3.92
CA ARG A 74 -1.40 -12.71 4.00
C ARG A 74 -0.54 -13.97 4.09
N LEU A 75 0.55 -14.06 3.33
CA LEU A 75 1.45 -15.23 3.37
C LEU A 75 2.18 -15.35 4.71
N ARG A 76 2.54 -14.22 5.33
CA ARG A 76 3.13 -14.20 6.67
C ARG A 76 2.16 -14.75 7.71
N ALA A 77 0.92 -14.26 7.71
CA ALA A 77 -0.14 -14.75 8.60
C ALA A 77 -0.40 -16.25 8.41
N ALA A 78 -0.58 -16.68 7.15
CA ALA A 78 -0.78 -18.08 6.84
C ALA A 78 0.40 -18.97 7.31
N PHE A 79 1.65 -18.49 7.23
CA PHE A 79 2.79 -19.25 7.73
C PHE A 79 2.73 -19.47 9.25
N GLU A 80 2.36 -18.43 10.00
CA GLU A 80 2.23 -18.49 11.46
C GLU A 80 1.05 -19.38 11.89
N GLU A 81 -0.09 -19.27 11.20
CA GLU A 81 -1.27 -20.13 11.41
C GLU A 81 -0.97 -21.61 11.15
N ASN A 82 -0.01 -21.91 10.27
CA ASN A 82 0.46 -23.28 9.99
C ASN A 82 1.57 -23.76 10.96
N GLY A 83 1.77 -23.07 12.10
CA GLY A 83 2.76 -23.43 13.12
C GLY A 83 4.18 -22.95 12.83
N GLY A 84 4.35 -22.06 11.86
CA GLY A 84 5.62 -21.44 11.55
C GLY A 84 6.04 -20.40 12.58
N ARG A 85 7.32 -20.40 12.95
CA ARG A 85 7.86 -19.41 13.89
C ARG A 85 8.14 -18.08 13.17
N PRO A 86 7.87 -16.92 13.80
CA PRO A 86 8.10 -15.63 13.16
C PRO A 86 9.59 -15.39 12.84
N GLU A 87 10.52 -15.99 13.59
CA GLU A 87 11.96 -15.87 13.35
C GLU A 87 12.44 -16.58 12.08
N SER A 88 11.81 -17.70 11.71
CA SER A 88 12.16 -18.51 10.54
C SER A 88 11.30 -18.18 9.32
N ASN A 89 10.45 -17.16 9.41
CA ASN A 89 9.47 -16.86 8.40
C ASN A 89 10.13 -16.25 7.13
N PRO A 90 10.06 -16.94 5.96
CA PRO A 90 10.72 -16.45 4.74
C PRO A 90 10.05 -15.20 4.17
N PHE A 91 8.77 -14.94 4.48
CA PHE A 91 8.04 -13.73 4.10
C PHE A 91 8.38 -12.53 5.00
N ALA A 92 9.02 -12.78 6.15
CA ALA A 92 9.56 -11.74 7.04
C ALA A 92 11.05 -11.45 6.77
N ALA A 93 11.67 -12.15 5.82
CA ALA A 93 13.09 -12.02 5.51
C ALA A 93 13.48 -10.57 5.16
N ARG A 94 14.69 -10.16 5.57
CA ARG A 94 15.21 -8.80 5.35
C ARG A 94 15.19 -8.40 3.87
N ALA A 95 15.57 -9.31 2.97
CA ALA A 95 15.61 -9.07 1.54
C ALA A 95 14.22 -8.72 0.97
N VAL A 96 13.17 -9.42 1.43
CA VAL A 96 11.77 -9.16 1.03
C VAL A 96 11.32 -7.77 1.51
N ARG A 97 11.63 -7.41 2.76
CA ARG A 97 11.27 -6.09 3.32
C ARG A 97 11.96 -4.94 2.59
N LEU A 98 13.24 -5.09 2.23
CA LEU A 98 13.97 -4.08 1.48
C LEU A 98 13.40 -3.92 0.07
N TYR A 99 13.12 -5.02 -0.62
CA TYR A 99 12.50 -4.98 -1.94
C TYR A 99 11.15 -4.24 -1.94
N LEU A 100 10.26 -4.53 -0.99
CA LEU A 100 8.98 -3.82 -0.89
C LEU A 100 9.17 -2.32 -0.63
N ARG A 101 10.16 -1.94 0.18
CA ARG A 101 10.50 -0.51 0.40
C ARG A 101 10.99 0.15 -0.89
N GLU A 102 11.92 -0.48 -1.60
CA GLU A 102 12.46 0.03 -2.87
C GLU A 102 11.36 0.19 -3.92
N VAL A 103 10.47 -0.80 -4.06
CA VAL A 103 9.32 -0.72 -4.99
C VAL A 103 8.39 0.44 -4.61
N ARG A 104 8.09 0.63 -3.32
CA ARG A 104 7.28 1.76 -2.84
C ARG A 104 7.90 3.09 -3.23
N GLU A 105 9.18 3.28 -2.94
CA GLU A 105 9.90 4.52 -3.21
C GLU A 105 10.02 4.79 -4.71
N HIS A 106 10.34 3.76 -5.50
CA HIS A 106 10.41 3.86 -6.95
C HIS A 106 9.06 4.26 -7.55
N GLN A 107 7.97 3.59 -7.16
CA GLN A 107 6.62 3.91 -7.66
C GLN A 107 6.15 5.30 -7.21
N ALA A 108 6.47 5.72 -5.98
CA ALA A 108 6.13 7.04 -5.47
C ALA A 108 6.82 8.14 -6.28
N ARG A 109 8.13 8.00 -6.52
CA ARG A 109 8.91 8.92 -7.37
C ARG A 109 8.40 8.93 -8.81
N ALA A 110 8.15 7.76 -9.40
CA ALA A 110 7.66 7.64 -10.76
C ALA A 110 6.31 8.33 -10.99
N ARG A 111 5.43 8.36 -9.98
CA ARG A 111 4.11 9.02 -10.04
C ARG A 111 4.13 10.48 -9.56
N GLY A 112 5.27 11.01 -9.12
CA GLY A 112 5.36 12.37 -8.58
C GLY A 112 4.77 12.55 -7.20
N VAL A 113 4.50 11.46 -6.48
CA VAL A 113 3.98 11.50 -5.12
C VAL A 113 5.17 11.47 -4.17
N SER A 114 5.68 12.64 -3.78
CA SER A 114 6.62 12.72 -2.66
C SER A 114 5.83 12.83 -1.36
N TYR A 115 6.06 11.90 -0.43
CA TYR A 115 5.40 11.91 0.89
C TYR A 115 5.93 13.04 1.81
N GLU A 116 6.98 13.76 1.40
CA GLU A 116 7.70 14.76 2.20
C GLU A 116 7.04 16.15 2.23
N LYS A 117 5.93 16.42 1.52
CA LYS A 117 5.39 17.80 1.50
C LYS A 117 3.92 17.98 1.15
N LYS A 118 3.01 17.24 1.82
CA LYS A 118 1.67 17.79 2.12
C LYS A 118 1.76 18.85 3.24
N LYS A 119 2.60 19.86 3.03
CA LYS A 119 2.75 21.05 3.87
C LYS A 119 2.93 22.30 3.00
N ARG A 120 2.18 22.44 1.91
CA ARG A 120 2.00 23.75 1.23
C ARG A 120 0.88 23.66 0.18
N LYS A 121 -0.31 24.13 0.56
CA LYS A 121 -1.18 25.02 -0.23
C LYS A 121 -2.43 25.30 0.61
N LYS A 122 -2.25 26.10 1.66
CA LYS A 122 -3.33 26.96 2.14
C LYS A 122 -3.47 28.06 1.06
N PRO A 123 -4.67 28.34 0.52
CA PRO A 123 -4.84 29.45 -0.41
C PRO A 123 -4.40 30.73 0.30
N GLN A 124 -3.42 31.44 -0.27
CA GLN A 124 -3.15 32.82 0.14
C GLN A 124 -4.21 33.70 -0.54
N PRO A 125 -4.92 34.56 0.19
CA PRO A 125 -5.69 35.63 -0.45
C PRO A 125 -4.72 36.63 -1.09
N ALA A 126 -5.03 37.04 -2.32
CA ALA A 126 -4.28 38.04 -3.10
C ALA A 126 -4.36 39.43 -2.44
N PRO A 127 -3.38 40.34 -2.67
CA PRO A 127 -3.41 41.67 -2.11
C PRO A 127 -4.26 42.64 -2.95
N ASP A 128 -5.02 43.45 -2.21
CA ASP A 128 -5.23 44.89 -2.40
C ASP A 128 -6.02 45.39 -3.62
N HIS A 129 -7.30 45.68 -3.35
CA HIS A 129 -7.87 46.97 -3.72
C HIS A 129 -8.68 47.56 -2.56
N ALA A 130 -8.38 48.84 -2.28
CA ALA A 130 -9.17 49.86 -1.59
C ALA A 130 -9.15 49.94 -0.04
N SER A 131 -8.40 50.94 0.42
CA SER A 131 -8.86 52.04 1.28
C SER A 131 -9.81 51.77 2.46
N GLY A 132 -9.28 52.03 3.67
CA GLY A 132 -9.96 52.82 4.69
C GLY A 132 -10.72 52.09 5.81
N GLY A 133 -10.31 52.33 7.05
CA GLY A 133 -11.24 52.57 8.16
C GLY A 133 -11.52 51.43 9.17
N SER A 134 -10.80 51.47 10.28
CA SER A 134 -11.22 51.26 11.69
C SER A 134 -12.20 50.16 12.14
N SER A 135 -11.73 49.44 13.17
CA SER A 135 -12.40 49.02 14.42
C SER A 135 -13.38 47.83 14.42
N GLY A 136 -13.18 46.92 15.39
CA GLY A 136 -14.21 45.99 15.89
C GLY A 136 -13.75 44.53 15.93
N GLY A 137 -13.03 44.13 16.99
CA GLY A 137 -12.72 42.72 17.24
C GLY A 137 -13.96 41.96 17.72
N HIS A 138 -14.41 40.97 16.94
CA HIS A 138 -15.46 40.03 17.31
C HIS A 138 -14.80 38.66 17.61
N PRO A 139 -15.10 37.99 18.73
CA PRO A 139 -14.58 36.65 18.97
C PRO A 139 -15.29 35.61 18.07
N PRO A 140 -14.61 34.50 17.72
CA PRO A 140 -15.20 33.45 16.88
C PRO A 140 -16.33 32.68 17.60
N PRO A 141 -17.29 32.10 16.85
CA PRO A 141 -18.39 31.34 17.43
C PRO A 141 -17.91 30.01 18.05
N PRO A 142 -18.63 29.49 19.06
CA PRO A 142 -18.31 28.21 19.67
C PRO A 142 -18.59 27.02 18.73
N PRO A 143 -17.90 25.89 18.90
CA PRO A 143 -18.10 24.69 18.09
C PRO A 143 -19.48 24.03 18.34
N PRO A 144 -20.04 23.31 17.35
CA PRO A 144 -21.33 22.63 17.49
C PRO A 144 -21.24 21.45 18.48
N GLN A 145 -22.26 21.34 19.33
CA GLN A 145 -22.41 20.26 20.30
C GLN A 145 -22.96 18.99 19.62
N PRO A 146 -22.53 17.77 20.02
CA PRO A 146 -23.12 16.53 19.52
C PRO A 146 -24.53 16.31 20.12
N PRO A 147 -25.45 15.66 19.38
CA PRO A 147 -26.78 15.36 19.90
C PRO A 147 -26.72 14.33 21.03
N ALA A 148 -27.33 14.67 22.16
CA ALA A 148 -27.65 13.74 23.25
C ALA A 148 -28.67 12.72 22.74
N GLY A 149 -28.45 11.45 23.08
CA GLY A 149 -29.14 10.32 22.49
C GLY A 149 -30.62 10.15 22.84
N ALA A 150 -31.24 9.27 22.06
CA ALA A 150 -32.37 8.42 22.41
C ALA A 150 -31.98 7.05 21.80
N ALA A 151 -31.73 5.95 22.52
CA ALA A 151 -32.38 5.39 23.70
C ALA A 151 -33.90 5.36 23.55
N CYS A 152 -34.37 4.40 22.75
CA CYS A 152 -35.32 3.35 23.14
C CYS A 152 -34.96 2.08 22.34
#